data_AF-A0A6A6ELZ0-F1
#
_entry.id   AF-A0A6A6ELZ0-F1
#
_cell.length_a   1.000
_cell.length_b   1.000
_cell.length_c   1.000
_cell.angle_alpha   90.00
_cell.angle_beta   90.00
_cell.angle_gamma   90.00
#
_symmetry.space_group_name_H-M   'P 1'
#
loop_
_entity.id
_entity.type
_entity.pdbx_description
1 polymer ?
#
loop_
_entity_poly.entity_id
_entity_poly.type
_entity_poly.pdbx_seq_one_letter_code
_entity_poly.pdbx_strand_id
1 'polypeptide(L)' 'PANSPNLNLIKNVWRLLKGRIQRRFPTIKEEARRYERLEPEDFEKYTGNMRERCLAVITADGGPTKY' A
#
# COMPACT_ATOMS: atom_id res chain seq x y z
N PRO A 1 -5.96 8.44 11.82
CA PRO A 1 -7.01 9.48 11.91
C PRO A 1 -8.06 9.30 10.80
N ALA A 2 -9.27 9.82 11.02
CA ALA A 2 -10.26 9.94 9.96
C ALA A 2 -9.66 10.72 8.78
N ASN A 3 -9.98 10.32 7.54
CA ASN A 3 -9.46 10.93 6.31
C ASN A 3 -7.93 10.93 6.15
N SER A 4 -7.20 10.01 6.79
CA SER A 4 -5.74 9.84 6.60
C SER A 4 -5.39 8.57 5.81
N PRO A 5 -5.71 8.52 4.51
CA PRO A 5 -5.44 7.36 3.68
C PRO A 5 -3.95 7.05 3.50
N ASN A 6 -3.11 8.07 3.60
CA ASN A 6 -1.65 8.01 3.56
C ASN A 6 -1.03 7.21 4.72
N LEU A 7 -1.75 7.12 5.85
CA LEU A 7 -1.38 6.31 7.01
C LEU A 7 -1.96 4.89 6.95
N ASN A 8 -2.82 4.58 5.98
CA ASN A 8 -3.35 3.23 5.82
C ASN A 8 -2.49 2.42 4.86
N LEU A 9 -1.67 1.53 5.43
CA LEU A 9 -0.76 0.66 4.70
C LEU A 9 -1.46 -0.22 3.64
N ILE A 10 -2.74 -0.57 3.85
CA ILE A 10 -3.50 -1.38 2.90
C ILE A 10 -3.67 -0.69 1.55
N LYS A 11 -3.65 0.65 1.49
CA LYS A 11 -3.73 1.37 0.20
C LYS A 11 -2.51 1.12 -0.67
N ASN A 12 -1.33 0.95 -0.07
CA ASN A 12 -0.12 0.63 -0.81
C ASN A 12 -0.15 -0.81 -1.32
N VAL A 13 -0.67 -1.74 -0.52
CA VAL A 13 -0.92 -3.13 -0.92
C VAL A 13 -1.85 -3.19 -2.13
N TRP A 14 -2.97 -2.45 -2.08
CA TRP A 14 -3.88 -2.34 -3.22
C TRP A 14 -3.23 -1.74 -4.46
N ARG A 15 -2.32 -0.75 -4.29
CA ARG A 15 -1.57 -0.17 -5.41
C ARG A 15 -0.62 -1.18 -6.05
N LEU A 16 0.10 -1.97 -5.25
CA LEU A 16 0.97 -3.05 -5.73
C LEU A 16 0.18 -4.10 -6.53
N LEU A 17 -0.95 -4.54 -5.96
CA LEU A 17 -1.84 -5.51 -6.59
C LEU A 17 -2.38 -5.00 -7.93
N LYS A 18 -2.93 -3.78 -7.96
CA LYS A 18 -3.42 -3.15 -9.19
C LYS A 18 -2.33 -3.06 -10.26
N GLY A 19 -1.11 -2.67 -9.89
CA GLY A 19 0.02 -2.64 -10.82
C GLY A 19 0.42 -4.01 -11.38
N ARG A 20 0.30 -5.07 -10.57
CA ARG A 20 0.55 -6.46 -11.00
C ARG A 20 -0.55 -6.97 -11.94
N ILE A 21 -1.81 -6.59 -11.72
CA ILE A 21 -2.99 -7.00 -12.49
C ILE A 21 -3.06 -6.28 -13.84
N GLN A 22 -2.91 -4.94 -13.85
CA GLN A 22 -3.01 -4.11 -15.07
C GLN A 22 -2.00 -4.49 -16.15
N ARG A 23 -0.85 -5.07 -15.79
CA ARG A 23 0.18 -5.48 -16.76
C ARG A 23 -0.17 -6.73 -17.58
N ARG A 24 -1.21 -7.49 -17.21
CA ARG A 24 -1.47 -8.81 -17.84
C ARG A 24 -2.92 -9.09 -18.22
N PHE A 25 -3.88 -8.21 -17.89
CA PHE A 25 -5.32 -8.43 -18.13
C PHE A 25 -5.80 -9.87 -17.81
N PRO A 26 -5.53 -10.38 -16.60
CA PRO A 26 -5.84 -11.76 -16.25
C PRO A 26 -7.35 -12.01 -16.11
N THR A 27 -7.76 -13.27 -16.23
CA THR A 27 -9.12 -13.70 -15.89
C THR A 27 -9.32 -13.71 -14.35
N ILE A 28 -10.58 -13.60 -13.88
CA ILE A 28 -10.95 -13.56 -12.45
C ILE A 28 -10.33 -14.71 -11.63
N LYS A 29 -10.19 -15.91 -12.22
CA LYS A 29 -9.60 -17.09 -11.54
C LYS A 29 -8.08 -17.01 -11.38
N GLU A 30 -7.39 -16.38 -12.33
CA GLU A 30 -5.94 -16.16 -12.25
C GLU A 30 -5.60 -15.03 -11.28
N GLU A 31 -6.52 -14.07 -11.13
CA GLU A 31 -6.44 -13.01 -10.15
C GLU A 31 -6.44 -13.58 -8.72
N ALA A 32 -7.41 -14.44 -8.39
CA ALA A 32 -7.56 -15.09 -7.08
C ALA A 32 -6.28 -15.81 -6.62
N ARG A 33 -5.69 -16.68 -7.47
CA ARG A 33 -4.45 -17.43 -7.16
C ARG A 33 -3.22 -16.54 -6.94
N ARG A 34 -3.27 -15.29 -7.40
CA ARG A 34 -2.13 -14.37 -7.28
C ARG A 34 -2.12 -13.63 -5.94
N TYR A 35 -3.29 -13.45 -5.33
CA TYR A 35 -3.39 -12.97 -3.94
C TYR A 35 -2.77 -13.96 -2.96
N GLU A 36 -2.84 -15.26 -3.26
CA GLU A 36 -2.24 -16.33 -2.44
C GLU A 36 -0.70 -16.39 -2.53
N ARG A 37 -0.08 -15.65 -3.45
CA ARG A 37 1.38 -15.62 -3.68
C ARG A 37 2.05 -14.34 -3.17
N LEU A 38 1.38 -13.59 -2.31
CA LEU A 38 1.99 -12.43 -1.66
C LEU A 38 2.83 -12.93 -0.49
N GLU A 39 4.14 -12.73 -0.57
CA GLU A 39 5.05 -13.10 0.51
C GLU A 39 5.24 -11.91 1.47
N PRO A 40 5.56 -12.13 2.77
CA PRO A 40 5.79 -11.07 3.75
C PRO A 40 6.75 -9.96 3.27
N GLU A 41 7.76 -10.32 2.47
CA GLU A 41 8.77 -9.42 1.92
C GLU A 41 8.18 -8.41 0.92
N ASP A 42 7.07 -8.74 0.25
CA ASP A 42 6.33 -7.80 -0.62
C ASP A 42 5.76 -6.62 0.19
N PHE A 43 5.59 -6.80 1.51
CA PHE A 43 5.01 -5.82 2.42
C PHE A 43 6.05 -5.03 3.22
N GLU A 44 7.26 -5.57 3.41
CA GLU A 44 8.33 -4.93 4.20
C GLU A 44 8.65 -3.51 3.72
N LYS A 45 8.66 -3.30 2.40
CA LYS A 45 8.89 -1.97 1.81
C LYS A 45 7.83 -0.94 2.23
N TYR A 46 6.62 -1.38 2.55
CA TYR A 46 5.50 -0.51 2.94
C TYR A 46 5.37 -0.38 4.45
N THR A 47 5.68 -1.43 5.22
CA THR A 47 5.66 -1.39 6.68
C THR A 47 6.88 -0.65 7.25
N GLY A 48 8.04 -0.78 6.62
CA GLY A 48 9.30 -0.19 7.08
C GLY A 48 9.33 1.35 7.13
N ASN A 49 8.55 2.03 6.28
CA ASN A 49 8.49 3.50 6.25
C ASN A 49 7.32 4.09 7.07
N MET A 50 6.59 3.28 7.84
CA MET A 50 5.45 3.77 8.62
C MET A 50 5.86 4.85 9.63
N ARG A 51 7.05 4.69 10.24
CA ARG A 51 7.63 5.69 11.14
C ARG A 51 7.82 7.04 10.44
N GLU A 52 8.36 7.03 9.22
CA GLU A 52 8.61 8.24 8.44
C GLU A 52 7.30 8.92 8.01
N ARG A 53 6.26 8.15 7.68
CA ARG A 53 4.92 8.68 7.36
C ARG A 53 4.30 9.38 8.55
N CYS A 54 4.37 8.77 9.74
CA CYS A 54 3.89 9.37 10.98
C CYS A 54 4.66 10.66 11.30
N LEU A 55 5.99 10.64 11.18
CA LEU A 55 6.82 11.83 11.38
C LEU A 55 6.46 12.94 10.39
N ALA A 56 6.23 12.62 9.11
CA ALA A 56 5.82 13.61 8.12
C ALA A 56 4.47 14.27 8.46
N VAL A 57 3.52 13.51 9.03
CA VAL A 57 2.23 14.06 9.48
C VAL A 57 2.42 14.95 10.70
N ILE A 58 3.30 14.57 11.63
CA ILE A 58 3.64 15.40 12.80
C ILE A 58 4.31 16.70 12.37
N THR A 59 5.30 16.64 11.46
CA THR A 59 5.96 17.84 10.91
C THR A 59 4.99 18.74 10.14
N ALA A 60 3.98 18.16 9.50
CA ALA A 60 2.93 18.90 8.79
C ALA A 60 1.78 19.37 9.69
N ASP A 61 1.90 19.22 11.02
CA ASP A 61 0.84 19.55 12.00
C ASP A 61 -0.52 18.91 11.65
N GLY A 62 -0.50 17.64 11.24
CA GLY A 62 -1.69 16.91 10.79
C GLY A 62 -2.09 17.16 9.34
N GLY A 63 -1.37 18.01 8.62
CA GLY A 63 -1.61 18.34 7.21
C GLY A 63 -1.30 17.21 6.21
N PRO A 64 -1.69 17.38 4.93
CA PRO A 64 -1.41 16.42 3.87
C PRO A 64 0.09 16.20 3.66
N THR A 65 0.50 14.96 3.39
CA THR A 65 1.89 14.60 3.13
C THR A 65 2.06 13.99 1.74
N LYS A 66 3.31 13.86 1.28
CA LYS A 66 3.67 13.23 -0.01
C LYS A 66 3.35 11.73 -0.12
N TYR A 67 2.87 11.12 0.97
CA TYR A 67 2.70 9.67 1.13
C TYR A 67 1.28 9.18 0.84
#